data_AF-I1S082-F1
#
_entry.id   AF-I1S082-F1
#
_cell.length_a   1.000
_cell.length_b   1.000
_cell.length_c   1.000
_cell.angle_alpha   90.00
_cell.angle_beta   90.00
_cell.angle_gamma   90.00
#
_symmetry.space_group_name_H-M   'P 1'
#
loop_
_entity.id
_entity.type
_entity.pdbx_description
1 polymer ?
#
loop_
_entity_poly.entity_id
_entity_poly.type
_entity_poly.pdbx_seq_one_letter_code
_entity_poly.pdbx_strand_id
1 'polypeptide(L)'
;MESLLSLAFDNLSSYDGPKVRKGLRQVEGLLAQICLSNANTKAKASPRNDRAHRSRDSDNDGSDTSSTPPQKDLARLSRDPAFREFFKLQEGFEWNVAMRLISTLDRLMAKGGDGGNDLLILSSLDLIQGLLLLHPPSKSLFAREQNMNLLLDLLEPYNCPAIQSATLLTLVTALIDTPINTRTFESLDGLLTITSLFKSRSTAREVKLKLVEFLYFYLMPEIPSIPRADQRDSVPAMFQRSPSKLAGAFNADSRRKRSGSDPEGDAYLTTDEKQELLSQHLSSVEELVKDLRTCAPFGGVVC
;
A
#
# COMPACT_ATOMS: atom_id res chain seq x y z
N MET A 1 -6.66 -22.32 -7.27
CA MET A 1 -6.39 -20.86 -7.29
C MET A 1 -5.93 -20.43 -8.67
N GLU A 2 -4.95 -21.12 -9.25
CA GLU A 2 -4.47 -20.93 -10.63
C GLU A 2 -5.59 -20.82 -11.67
N SER A 3 -6.58 -21.71 -11.67
CA SER A 3 -7.73 -21.64 -12.61
C SER A 3 -8.56 -20.35 -12.48
N LEU A 4 -8.71 -19.83 -11.26
CA LEU A 4 -9.40 -18.55 -11.02
C LEU A 4 -8.56 -17.38 -11.53
N LEU A 5 -7.25 -17.42 -11.30
CA LEU A 5 -6.31 -16.43 -11.81
C LEU A 5 -6.25 -16.44 -13.33
N SER A 6 -6.22 -17.62 -13.96
CA SER A 6 -6.22 -17.78 -15.41
C SER A 6 -7.44 -17.09 -16.03
N LEU A 7 -8.63 -17.39 -15.51
CA LEU A 7 -9.87 -16.78 -15.99
C LEU A 7 -9.88 -15.26 -15.76
N ALA A 8 -9.34 -14.78 -14.64
CA ALA A 8 -9.21 -13.36 -14.38
C ALA A 8 -8.25 -12.69 -15.38
N PHE A 9 -7.12 -13.32 -15.68
CA PHE A 9 -6.10 -12.79 -16.57
C PHE A 9 -6.57 -12.75 -18.03
N ASP A 10 -7.32 -13.75 -18.48
CA ASP A 10 -7.96 -13.73 -19.80
C ASP A 10 -8.88 -12.51 -19.93
N ASN A 11 -9.68 -12.23 -18.90
CA ASN A 11 -10.54 -11.06 -18.86
C ASN A 11 -9.77 -9.73 -18.78
N LEU A 12 -8.72 -9.64 -17.95
CA LEU A 12 -7.87 -8.45 -17.81
C LEU A 12 -7.09 -8.14 -19.09
N SER A 13 -6.68 -9.16 -19.84
CA SER A 13 -5.97 -9.02 -21.12
C SER A 13 -6.87 -8.51 -22.26
N SER A 14 -8.19 -8.46 -22.06
CA SER A 14 -9.14 -8.00 -23.06
C SER A 14 -9.09 -6.49 -23.29
N TYR A 15 -9.46 -6.05 -24.49
CA TYR A 15 -9.67 -4.63 -24.83
C TYR A 15 -11.11 -4.15 -24.57
N ASP A 16 -11.99 -5.07 -24.15
CA ASP A 16 -13.40 -4.83 -23.86
C ASP A 16 -13.59 -4.44 -22.38
N GLY A 17 -14.05 -3.22 -22.12
CA GLY A 17 -14.18 -2.65 -20.77
C GLY A 17 -15.00 -3.53 -19.79
N PRO A 18 -16.18 -4.04 -20.18
CA PRO A 18 -16.91 -5.05 -19.43
C PRO A 18 -16.11 -6.31 -19.05
N LYS A 19 -15.27 -6.85 -19.95
CA LYS A 19 -14.40 -7.99 -19.63
C LYS A 19 -13.31 -7.58 -18.65
N VAL A 20 -12.65 -6.44 -18.85
CA VAL A 20 -11.65 -5.93 -17.90
C VAL A 20 -12.28 -5.75 -16.51
N ARG A 21 -13.46 -5.13 -16.42
CA ARG A 21 -14.23 -5.00 -15.17
C ARG A 21 -14.49 -6.35 -14.51
N LYS A 22 -14.87 -7.36 -15.29
CA LYS A 22 -15.09 -8.72 -14.78
C LYS A 22 -13.79 -9.32 -14.23
N GLY A 23 -12.68 -9.15 -14.93
CA GLY A 23 -11.35 -9.58 -14.47
C GLY A 23 -10.95 -8.93 -13.14
N LEU A 24 -11.12 -7.61 -13.03
CA LEU A 24 -10.84 -6.86 -11.80
C LEU A 24 -11.68 -7.37 -10.63
N ARG A 25 -12.98 -7.58 -10.83
CA ARG A 25 -13.87 -8.15 -9.79
C ARG A 25 -13.51 -9.58 -9.39
N GLN A 26 -12.99 -10.38 -10.32
CA GLN A 26 -12.52 -11.74 -10.02
C GLN A 26 -11.28 -11.72 -9.13
N VAL A 27 -10.34 -10.81 -9.41
CA VAL A 27 -9.17 -10.58 -8.55
C VAL A 27 -9.61 -10.07 -7.18
N GLU A 28 -10.45 -9.04 -7.13
CA GLU A 28 -11.00 -8.48 -5.90
C GLU A 28 -11.68 -9.55 -5.04
N GLY A 29 -12.56 -10.36 -5.64
CA GLY A 29 -13.26 -11.44 -4.95
C GLY A 29 -12.31 -12.50 -4.39
N LEU A 30 -11.24 -12.84 -5.11
CA LEU A 30 -10.20 -13.76 -4.62
C LEU A 30 -9.48 -13.16 -3.41
N LEU A 31 -9.05 -11.89 -3.49
CA LEU A 31 -8.37 -11.21 -2.39
C LEU A 31 -9.28 -11.06 -1.16
N ALA A 32 -10.55 -10.73 -1.37
CA ALA A 32 -11.54 -10.64 -0.30
C ALA A 32 -11.70 -11.98 0.44
N GLN A 33 -11.77 -13.10 -0.28
CA GLN A 33 -11.86 -14.44 0.34
C GLN A 33 -10.60 -14.80 1.14
N ILE A 34 -9.43 -14.35 0.69
CA ILE A 34 -8.17 -14.57 1.39
C ILE A 34 -8.14 -13.74 2.69
N CYS A 35 -8.50 -12.46 2.62
CA CYS A 35 -8.37 -11.50 3.73
C CYS A 35 -9.51 -11.56 4.77
N LEU A 36 -10.73 -11.89 4.37
CA LEU A 36 -11.89 -11.89 5.26
C LEU A 36 -12.08 -13.24 5.94
N SER A 37 -12.49 -13.24 7.21
CA SER A 37 -12.72 -14.50 7.92
C SER A 37 -14.05 -15.13 7.47
N ASN A 38 -13.98 -16.39 7.04
CA ASN A 38 -15.18 -17.14 6.69
C ASN A 38 -16.07 -17.26 7.94
N ALA A 39 -17.22 -16.58 7.93
CA ALA A 39 -18.25 -16.70 8.97
C ALA A 39 -18.65 -18.17 9.25
N ASN A 40 -18.49 -19.06 8.26
CA ASN A 40 -18.73 -20.49 8.38
C ASN A 40 -17.80 -21.26 9.33
N THR A 41 -16.67 -20.67 9.77
CA THR A 41 -15.78 -21.34 10.74
C THR A 41 -16.23 -21.19 12.19
N LYS A 42 -17.10 -20.22 12.50
CA LYS A 42 -17.69 -20.09 13.84
C LYS A 42 -18.77 -21.14 14.12
N ALA A 43 -19.39 -21.72 13.08
CA ALA A 43 -20.44 -22.74 13.24
C ALA A 43 -19.93 -24.13 13.70
N LYS A 44 -18.61 -24.35 13.73
CA LYS A 44 -18.01 -25.65 14.15
C LYS A 44 -17.27 -25.62 15.48
N ALA A 45 -17.26 -24.49 16.20
CA ALA A 45 -16.64 -24.39 17.52
C ALA A 45 -17.71 -24.52 18.64
N SER A 46 -18.07 -25.77 18.95
CA SER A 46 -18.73 -26.28 20.17
C SER A 46 -20.13 -25.75 20.58
N PRO A 47 -21.10 -26.64 20.87
CA PRO A 47 -22.26 -26.33 21.69
C PRO A 47 -21.84 -26.45 23.16
N ARG A 48 -21.70 -25.32 23.87
CA ARG A 48 -21.66 -25.35 25.34
C ARG A 48 -22.95 -24.75 25.89
N ASN A 49 -23.64 -25.66 26.56
CA ASN A 49 -24.85 -25.54 27.34
C ASN A 49 -24.69 -24.45 28.41
N ASP A 50 -25.42 -23.34 28.29
CA ASP A 50 -25.75 -22.48 29.44
C ASP A 50 -27.20 -22.01 29.31
N ARG A 51 -28.04 -22.63 30.14
CA ARG A 51 -29.41 -22.22 30.44
C ARG A 51 -29.39 -21.09 31.46
N ALA A 52 -30.45 -20.26 31.40
CA ALA A 52 -30.79 -19.12 32.27
C ALA A 52 -30.05 -17.82 31.91
N HIS A 53 -30.71 -16.68 31.68
CA HIS A 53 -31.92 -16.15 32.31
C HIS A 53 -32.79 -15.38 31.30
N ARG A 54 -34.11 -15.56 31.41
CA ARG A 54 -35.12 -14.68 30.79
C ARG A 54 -35.14 -13.32 31.51
N SER A 55 -35.10 -12.23 30.75
CA SER A 55 -35.88 -11.02 31.05
C SER A 55 -36.32 -10.39 29.74
N ARG A 56 -37.64 -10.25 29.60
CA ARG A 56 -38.31 -9.39 28.62
C ARG A 56 -38.09 -7.94 29.06
N ASP A 57 -37.76 -7.04 28.14
CA ASP A 57 -38.54 -5.82 27.96
C ASP A 57 -38.14 -5.07 26.68
N SER A 58 -39.08 -4.23 26.28
CA SER A 58 -39.37 -3.68 24.96
C SER A 58 -38.43 -2.59 24.42
N ASP A 59 -38.66 -2.30 23.14
CA ASP A 59 -38.42 -1.05 22.42
C ASP A 59 -36.98 -0.69 22.03
N ASN A 60 -36.72 -0.71 20.72
CA ASN A 60 -36.54 0.50 19.92
C ASN A 60 -35.46 0.36 18.83
N ASP A 61 -35.83 0.91 17.68
CA ASP A 61 -35.03 1.46 16.60
C ASP A 61 -34.33 0.54 15.58
N GLY A 62 -34.82 0.67 14.35
CA GLY A 62 -34.21 0.10 13.17
C GLY A 62 -32.95 0.88 12.81
N SER A 63 -31.81 0.23 12.94
CA SER A 63 -30.62 0.58 12.17
C SER A 63 -30.07 -0.69 11.54
N ASP A 64 -30.27 -0.81 10.23
CA ASP A 64 -29.58 -1.78 9.38
C ASP A 64 -28.08 -1.43 9.40
N THR A 65 -27.37 -1.81 10.45
CA THR A 65 -25.92 -1.87 10.44
C THR A 65 -25.54 -3.04 9.55
N SER A 66 -25.17 -2.74 8.30
CA SER A 66 -24.50 -3.66 7.39
C SER A 66 -23.31 -4.28 8.11
N SER A 67 -23.47 -5.52 8.59
CA SER A 67 -22.44 -6.24 9.34
C SER A 67 -21.29 -6.56 8.39
N THR A 68 -20.26 -5.71 8.38
CA THR A 68 -19.00 -6.00 7.69
C THR A 68 -18.43 -7.31 8.24
N PRO A 69 -18.06 -8.26 7.37
CA PRO A 69 -17.52 -9.54 7.83
C PRO A 69 -16.25 -9.31 8.66
N PRO A 70 -16.05 -10.07 9.75
CA PRO A 70 -14.88 -9.88 10.61
C PRO A 70 -13.58 -10.06 9.80
N GLN A 71 -12.69 -9.08 9.87
CA GLN A 71 -11.39 -9.13 9.19
C GLN A 71 -10.46 -10.12 9.91
N LYS A 72 -9.65 -10.88 9.16
CA LYS A 72 -8.60 -11.71 9.78
C LYS A 72 -7.50 -10.78 10.30
N ASP A 73 -7.08 -11.00 11.54
CA ASP A 73 -5.85 -10.40 12.05
C ASP A 73 -4.67 -10.82 11.14
N LEU A 74 -3.77 -9.88 10.82
CA LEU A 74 -2.64 -10.08 9.90
C LEU A 74 -1.73 -11.24 10.34
N ALA A 75 -1.55 -11.41 11.65
CA ALA A 75 -0.78 -12.53 12.21
C ALA A 75 -1.44 -13.90 11.97
N ARG A 76 -2.77 -13.93 11.77
CA ARG A 76 -3.51 -15.14 11.41
C ARG A 76 -3.50 -15.37 9.90
N LEU A 77 -3.47 -14.31 9.10
CA LEU A 77 -3.42 -14.39 7.64
C LEU A 77 -2.16 -15.12 7.15
N SER A 78 -1.00 -14.84 7.73
CA SER A 78 0.27 -15.51 7.35
C SER A 78 0.27 -17.03 7.57
N ARG A 79 -0.63 -17.54 8.42
CA ARG A 79 -0.81 -18.98 8.68
C ARG A 79 -1.91 -19.61 7.84
N ASP A 80 -2.70 -18.81 7.12
CA ASP A 80 -3.80 -19.29 6.29
C ASP A 80 -3.24 -20.03 5.06
N PRO A 81 -3.61 -21.30 4.82
CA PRO A 81 -3.12 -22.06 3.67
C PRO A 81 -3.44 -21.41 2.32
N ALA A 82 -4.60 -20.77 2.17
CA ALA A 82 -4.97 -20.10 0.94
C ALA A 82 -4.11 -18.85 0.71
N PHE A 83 -3.80 -18.10 1.78
CA PHE A 83 -2.88 -16.97 1.69
C PHE A 83 -1.45 -17.42 1.32
N ARG A 84 -0.94 -18.50 1.93
CA ARG A 84 0.41 -19.00 1.61
C ARG A 84 0.53 -19.49 0.17
N GLU A 85 -0.50 -20.17 -0.32
CA GLU A 85 -0.55 -20.58 -1.73
C GLU A 85 -0.64 -19.38 -2.67
N PHE A 86 -1.49 -18.40 -2.35
CA PHE A 86 -1.56 -17.14 -3.08
C PHE A 86 -0.19 -16.45 -3.14
N PHE A 87 0.45 -16.28 -1.98
CA PHE A 87 1.75 -15.64 -1.83
C PHE A 87 2.80 -16.34 -2.71
N LYS A 88 2.88 -17.67 -2.65
CA LYS A 88 3.78 -18.46 -3.49
C LYS A 88 3.53 -18.25 -4.99
N LEU A 89 2.26 -18.21 -5.40
CA LEU A 89 1.91 -17.93 -6.81
C LEU A 89 2.36 -16.52 -7.24
N GLN A 90 2.39 -15.55 -6.33
CA GLN A 90 2.85 -14.18 -6.65
C GLN A 90 4.37 -14.08 -6.85
N GLU A 91 5.16 -15.03 -6.36
CA GLU A 91 6.62 -15.08 -6.61
C GLU A 91 6.94 -15.48 -8.07
N GLY A 92 6.04 -16.20 -8.75
CA GLY A 92 6.21 -16.61 -10.13
C GLY A 92 5.71 -15.55 -11.13
N PHE A 93 6.37 -15.45 -12.29
CA PHE A 93 5.96 -14.52 -13.35
C PHE A 93 4.59 -14.86 -13.96
N GLU A 94 4.22 -16.14 -14.00
CA GLU A 94 2.98 -16.60 -14.63
C GLU A 94 1.73 -16.09 -13.89
N TRP A 95 1.78 -16.11 -12.56
CA TRP A 95 0.65 -15.90 -11.67
C TRP A 95 0.71 -14.61 -10.84
N ASN A 96 1.72 -13.77 -11.08
CA ASN A 96 1.85 -12.47 -10.42
C ASN A 96 0.75 -11.50 -10.89
N VAL A 97 -0.21 -11.26 -10.01
CA VAL A 97 -1.38 -10.42 -10.27
C VAL A 97 -0.98 -8.95 -10.40
N ALA A 98 -0.03 -8.46 -9.59
CA ALA A 98 0.42 -7.07 -9.65
C ALA A 98 1.00 -6.74 -11.03
N MET A 99 1.83 -7.63 -11.59
CA MET A 99 2.36 -7.49 -12.95
C MET A 99 1.23 -7.44 -13.99
N ARG A 100 0.20 -8.30 -13.87
CA ARG A 100 -0.95 -8.31 -14.79
C ARG A 100 -1.79 -7.04 -14.68
N LEU A 101 -1.96 -6.49 -13.48
CA LEU A 101 -2.66 -5.24 -13.27
C LEU A 101 -1.88 -4.04 -13.81
N ILE A 102 -0.55 -4.00 -13.64
CA ILE A 102 0.30 -2.95 -14.25
C ILE A 102 0.13 -2.96 -15.77
N SER A 103 0.20 -4.13 -16.41
CA SER A 103 -0.04 -4.21 -17.86
C SER A 103 -1.47 -3.81 -18.25
N THR A 104 -2.45 -4.05 -17.38
CA THR A 104 -3.85 -3.63 -17.61
C THR A 104 -3.99 -2.12 -17.52
N LEU A 105 -3.34 -1.50 -16.53
CA LEU A 105 -3.31 -0.06 -16.33
C LEU A 105 -2.70 0.66 -17.55
N ASP A 106 -1.54 0.19 -18.03
CA ASP A 106 -0.88 0.68 -19.25
C ASP A 106 -1.83 0.69 -20.46
N ARG A 107 -2.54 -0.44 -20.70
CA ARG A 107 -3.54 -0.53 -21.79
C ARG A 107 -4.74 0.42 -21.61
N LEU A 108 -5.21 0.60 -20.37
CA LEU A 108 -6.35 1.48 -20.08
C LEU A 108 -5.99 2.94 -20.32
N MET A 109 -4.75 3.33 -20.00
CA MET A 109 -4.21 4.67 -20.23
C MET A 109 -3.97 4.95 -21.72
N ALA A 110 -3.41 3.97 -22.45
CA ALA A 110 -3.12 4.10 -23.88
C ALA A 110 -4.36 4.37 -24.75
N LYS A 111 -5.57 4.04 -24.27
CA LYS A 111 -6.80 4.15 -25.07
C LYS A 111 -7.36 5.57 -25.18
N GLY A 112 -6.91 6.55 -24.36
CA GLY A 112 -7.50 7.90 -24.26
C GLY A 112 -9.02 7.85 -23.95
N GLY A 113 -9.79 8.88 -23.61
CA GLY A 113 -9.62 10.32 -23.38
C GLY A 113 -10.97 10.98 -23.04
N ASP A 114 -12.02 10.18 -22.78
CA ASP A 114 -13.39 10.62 -22.44
C ASP A 114 -13.81 10.21 -21.01
N GLY A 115 -12.85 9.75 -20.20
CA GLY A 115 -13.10 9.24 -18.85
C GLY A 115 -13.77 7.85 -18.80
N GLY A 116 -14.00 7.20 -19.96
CA GLY A 116 -14.67 5.90 -20.04
C GLY A 116 -13.96 4.78 -19.27
N ASN A 117 -12.65 4.93 -19.04
CA ASN A 117 -11.83 3.97 -18.30
C ASN A 117 -11.57 4.37 -16.84
N ASP A 118 -12.02 5.53 -16.37
CA ASP A 118 -11.64 6.07 -15.05
C ASP A 118 -11.95 5.10 -13.91
N LEU A 119 -13.14 4.50 -13.93
CA LEU A 119 -13.54 3.52 -12.93
C LEU A 119 -12.67 2.25 -12.97
N LEU A 120 -12.19 1.86 -14.15
CA LEU A 120 -11.31 0.69 -14.31
C LEU A 120 -9.88 1.00 -13.84
N ILE A 121 -9.40 2.23 -14.10
CA ILE A 121 -8.12 2.74 -13.62
C ILE A 121 -8.13 2.78 -12.09
N LEU A 122 -9.16 3.40 -11.49
CA LEU A 122 -9.33 3.47 -10.03
C LEU A 122 -9.36 2.07 -9.40
N SER A 123 -10.14 1.14 -9.97
CA SER A 123 -10.20 -0.24 -9.48
C SER A 123 -8.86 -0.97 -9.63
N SER A 124 -8.09 -0.68 -10.67
CA SER A 124 -6.77 -1.28 -10.88
C SER A 124 -5.76 -0.76 -9.86
N LEU A 125 -5.76 0.56 -9.59
CA LEU A 125 -4.90 1.19 -8.58
C LEU A 125 -5.18 0.64 -7.17
N ASP A 126 -6.45 0.53 -6.78
CA ASP A 126 -6.85 -0.02 -5.47
C ASP A 126 -6.39 -1.49 -5.30
N LEU A 127 -6.56 -2.31 -6.34
CA LEU A 127 -6.07 -3.69 -6.32
C LEU A 127 -4.54 -3.78 -6.29
N ILE A 128 -3.83 -2.92 -7.03
CA ILE A 128 -2.37 -2.84 -6.97
C ILE A 128 -1.95 -2.49 -5.54
N GLN A 129 -2.56 -1.48 -4.92
CA GLN A 129 -2.27 -1.09 -3.54
C GLN A 129 -2.43 -2.28 -2.58
N GLY A 130 -3.59 -2.96 -2.61
CA GLY A 130 -3.86 -4.11 -1.76
C GLY A 130 -2.84 -5.25 -1.97
N LEU A 131 -2.45 -5.51 -3.22
CA LEU A 131 -1.45 -6.53 -3.55
C LEU A 131 -0.06 -6.19 -3.05
N LEU A 132 0.37 -4.93 -3.15
CA LEU A 132 1.67 -4.50 -2.64
C LEU A 132 1.76 -4.64 -1.11
N LEU A 133 0.62 -4.52 -0.40
CA LEU A 133 0.54 -4.77 1.04
C LEU A 133 0.51 -6.26 1.38
N LEU A 134 -0.20 -7.08 0.60
CA LEU A 134 -0.30 -8.53 0.83
C LEU A 134 0.95 -9.30 0.39
N HIS A 135 1.63 -8.81 -0.65
CA HIS A 135 2.85 -9.40 -1.21
C HIS A 135 3.91 -8.29 -1.41
N PRO A 136 4.60 -7.89 -0.33
CA PRO A 136 5.66 -6.87 -0.38
C PRO A 136 6.72 -7.06 -1.48
N PRO A 137 7.15 -8.29 -1.85
CA PRO A 137 8.11 -8.48 -2.94
C PRO A 137 7.63 -7.92 -4.28
N SER A 138 6.32 -7.80 -4.52
CA SER A 138 5.78 -7.16 -5.74
C SER A 138 6.12 -5.68 -5.85
N LYS A 139 6.52 -5.01 -4.77
CA LYS A 139 7.01 -3.62 -4.84
C LYS A 139 8.23 -3.48 -5.76
N SER A 140 9.06 -4.52 -5.88
CA SER A 140 10.22 -4.53 -6.79
C SER A 140 9.87 -4.27 -8.26
N LEU A 141 8.59 -4.48 -8.66
CA LEU A 141 8.12 -4.15 -9.99
C LEU A 141 8.27 -2.65 -10.30
N PHE A 142 8.21 -1.78 -9.30
CA PHE A 142 8.33 -0.33 -9.44
C PHE A 142 9.78 0.19 -9.40
N ALA A 143 10.78 -0.67 -9.19
CA ALA A 143 12.18 -0.31 -9.42
C ALA A 143 12.49 -0.17 -10.91
N ARG A 144 11.59 -0.64 -11.78
CA ARG A 144 11.68 -0.47 -13.24
C ARG A 144 11.07 0.86 -13.63
N GLU A 145 11.86 1.68 -14.34
CA GLU A 145 11.45 3.01 -14.76
C GLU A 145 10.11 3.02 -15.51
N GLN A 146 9.90 2.08 -16.44
CA GLN A 146 8.64 1.97 -17.19
C GLN A 146 7.42 1.87 -16.27
N ASN A 147 7.50 1.09 -15.20
CA ASN A 147 6.37 0.87 -14.30
C ASN A 147 6.16 2.06 -13.36
N MET A 148 7.24 2.74 -12.97
CA MET A 148 7.16 3.96 -12.18
C MET A 148 6.58 5.11 -13.00
N ASN A 149 7.00 5.27 -14.26
CA ASN A 149 6.45 6.27 -15.17
C ASN A 149 4.94 6.12 -15.37
N LEU A 150 4.40 4.90 -15.41
CA LEU A 150 2.95 4.71 -15.44
C LEU A 150 2.22 5.39 -14.28
N LEU A 151 2.80 5.38 -13.07
CA LEU A 151 2.22 6.11 -11.94
C LEU A 151 2.43 7.62 -12.07
N LEU A 152 3.58 8.07 -12.56
CA LEU A 152 3.82 9.51 -12.78
C LEU A 152 2.89 10.09 -13.86
N ASP A 153 2.65 9.37 -14.95
CA ASP A 153 1.75 9.74 -16.04
C ASP A 153 0.29 9.89 -15.55
N LEU A 154 -0.13 9.09 -14.55
CA LEU A 154 -1.45 9.21 -13.94
C LEU A 154 -1.59 10.44 -13.02
N LEU A 155 -0.50 11.10 -12.65
CA LEU A 155 -0.53 12.37 -11.90
C LEU A 155 -0.70 13.58 -12.79
N GLU A 156 -0.59 13.42 -14.11
CA GLU A 156 -0.70 14.53 -15.05
C GLU A 156 -2.03 15.30 -14.91
N PRO A 157 -2.06 16.63 -15.14
CA PRO A 157 -3.21 17.48 -14.85
C PRO A 157 -4.49 17.16 -15.64
N TYR A 158 -4.40 16.39 -16.73
CA TYR A 158 -5.56 15.99 -17.52
C TYR A 158 -6.38 14.88 -16.85
N ASN A 159 -5.78 14.12 -15.93
CA ASN A 159 -6.48 13.08 -15.18
C ASN A 159 -7.38 13.71 -14.11
N CYS A 160 -8.51 13.06 -13.84
CA CYS A 160 -9.45 13.56 -12.84
C CYS A 160 -8.85 13.48 -11.41
N PRO A 161 -9.28 14.35 -10.48
CA PRO A 161 -8.75 14.40 -9.10
C PRO A 161 -8.79 13.06 -8.35
N ALA A 162 -9.78 12.21 -8.64
CA ALA A 162 -9.90 10.89 -8.06
C ALA A 162 -8.74 9.96 -8.47
N ILE A 163 -8.38 9.95 -9.76
CA ILE A 163 -7.24 9.17 -10.27
C ILE A 163 -5.95 9.68 -9.65
N GLN A 164 -5.71 10.99 -9.67
CA GLN A 164 -4.52 11.58 -9.06
C GLN A 164 -4.38 11.21 -7.57
N SER A 165 -5.48 11.26 -6.81
CA SER A 165 -5.49 10.89 -5.40
C SER A 165 -5.20 9.41 -5.17
N ALA A 166 -5.79 8.51 -5.96
CA ALA A 166 -5.56 7.07 -5.89
C ALA A 166 -4.11 6.72 -6.29
N THR A 167 -3.57 7.40 -7.30
CA THR A 167 -2.19 7.25 -7.76
C THR A 167 -1.20 7.68 -6.69
N LEU A 168 -1.41 8.80 -6.00
CA LEU A 168 -0.57 9.24 -4.88
C LEU A 168 -0.51 8.19 -3.77
N LEU A 169 -1.65 7.60 -3.43
CA LEU A 169 -1.71 6.54 -2.42
C LEU A 169 -1.01 5.24 -2.88
N THR A 170 -1.14 4.92 -4.16
CA THR A 170 -0.42 3.78 -4.78
C THR A 170 1.09 4.01 -4.77
N LEU A 171 1.54 5.23 -5.08
CA LEU A 171 2.95 5.63 -4.98
C LEU A 171 3.46 5.47 -3.55
N VAL A 172 2.79 6.01 -2.53
CA VAL A 172 3.20 5.82 -1.12
C VAL A 172 3.39 4.33 -0.81
N THR A 173 2.45 3.49 -1.24
CA THR A 173 2.50 2.04 -0.99
C THR A 173 3.65 1.36 -1.74
N ALA A 174 3.98 1.80 -2.96
CA ALA A 174 5.10 1.30 -3.73
C ALA A 174 6.46 1.75 -3.15
N LEU A 175 6.53 2.94 -2.55
CA LEU A 175 7.77 3.54 -2.05
C LEU A 175 8.09 3.17 -0.60
N ILE A 176 7.07 2.95 0.25
CA ILE A 176 7.28 2.68 1.68
C ILE A 176 8.10 1.41 1.89
N ASP A 177 9.10 1.51 2.77
CA ASP A 177 10.10 0.47 3.07
C ASP A 177 10.86 -0.06 1.83
N THR A 178 10.89 0.70 0.73
CA THR A 178 11.50 0.29 -0.54
C THR A 178 12.32 1.45 -1.13
N PRO A 179 13.48 1.79 -0.54
CA PRO A 179 14.27 2.97 -0.93
C PRO A 179 14.70 2.94 -2.40
N ILE A 180 14.94 1.76 -2.97
CA ILE A 180 15.26 1.60 -4.40
C ILE A 180 14.15 2.16 -5.30
N ASN A 181 12.88 1.97 -4.94
CA ASN A 181 11.76 2.54 -5.69
C ASN A 181 11.72 4.05 -5.53
N THR A 182 12.08 4.57 -4.35
CA THR A 182 12.20 6.02 -4.11
C THR A 182 13.29 6.61 -5.00
N ARG A 183 14.44 5.92 -5.13
CA ARG A 183 15.51 6.34 -6.05
C ARG A 183 15.03 6.37 -7.50
N THR A 184 14.31 5.34 -7.96
CA THR A 184 13.73 5.30 -9.32
C THR A 184 12.71 6.43 -9.54
N PHE A 185 11.86 6.71 -8.55
CA PHE A 185 10.91 7.82 -8.59
C PHE A 185 11.62 9.17 -8.73
N GLU A 186 12.68 9.40 -7.96
CA GLU A 186 13.46 10.64 -8.03
C GLU A 186 14.22 10.79 -9.36
N SER A 187 14.82 9.70 -9.87
CA SER A 187 15.55 9.74 -11.14
C SER A 187 14.65 10.01 -12.35
N LEU A 188 13.33 9.84 -12.18
CA LEU A 188 12.30 10.12 -13.18
C LEU A 188 11.60 11.47 -12.94
N ASP A 189 12.27 12.41 -12.28
CA ASP A 189 11.73 13.74 -11.97
C ASP A 189 10.43 13.70 -11.14
N GLY A 190 10.21 12.63 -10.38
CA GLY A 190 8.98 12.45 -9.60
C GLY A 190 8.75 13.60 -8.60
N LEU A 191 9.81 14.15 -8.00
CA LEU A 191 9.72 15.31 -7.12
C LEU A 191 9.26 16.58 -7.87
N LEU A 192 9.75 16.77 -9.10
CA LEU A 192 9.29 17.87 -9.96
C LEU A 192 7.81 17.70 -10.31
N THR A 193 7.36 16.48 -10.64
CA THR A 193 5.95 16.17 -10.92
C THR A 193 5.06 16.49 -9.72
N ILE A 194 5.40 15.98 -8.53
CA ILE A 194 4.64 16.22 -7.28
C ILE A 194 4.58 17.71 -6.95
N THR A 195 5.72 18.40 -6.97
CA THR A 195 5.76 19.82 -6.60
C THR A 195 5.09 20.72 -7.64
N SER A 196 5.18 20.38 -8.93
CA SER A 196 4.49 21.12 -10.00
C SER A 196 2.97 20.98 -9.88
N LEU A 197 2.48 19.76 -9.62
CA LEU A 197 1.07 19.52 -9.36
C LEU A 197 0.61 20.26 -8.09
N PHE A 198 1.43 20.30 -7.03
CA PHE A 198 1.11 21.03 -5.79
C PHE A 198 1.03 22.56 -5.99
N LYS A 199 2.00 23.12 -6.73
CA LYS A 199 2.09 24.56 -7.03
C LYS A 199 0.99 25.02 -7.97
N SER A 200 0.48 24.15 -8.83
CA SER A 200 -0.58 24.51 -9.77
C SER A 200 -1.84 25.02 -9.05
N ARG A 201 -2.40 26.11 -9.58
CA ARG A 201 -3.65 26.70 -9.06
C ARG A 201 -4.89 25.91 -9.49
N SER A 202 -4.79 25.12 -10.56
CA SER A 202 -5.90 24.29 -11.05
C SER A 202 -6.08 22.99 -10.26
N THR A 203 -5.09 22.59 -9.47
CA THR A 203 -5.14 21.35 -8.70
C THR A 203 -6.22 21.41 -7.62
N ALA A 204 -7.09 20.40 -7.61
CA ALA A 204 -8.17 20.28 -6.66
C ALA A 204 -7.65 20.25 -5.21
N ARG A 205 -8.44 20.82 -4.28
CA ARG A 205 -8.05 20.94 -2.87
C ARG A 205 -7.74 19.58 -2.23
N GLU A 206 -8.53 18.56 -2.56
CA GLU A 206 -8.33 17.19 -2.05
C GLU A 206 -6.99 16.60 -2.51
N VAL A 207 -6.61 16.81 -3.77
CA VAL A 207 -5.32 16.38 -4.32
C VAL A 207 -4.18 17.14 -3.65
N LYS A 208 -4.33 18.44 -3.40
CA LYS A 208 -3.32 19.21 -2.64
C LYS A 208 -3.07 18.67 -1.25
N LEU A 209 -4.12 18.23 -0.56
CA LEU A 209 -3.98 17.58 0.75
C LEU A 209 -3.20 16.28 0.64
N LYS A 210 -3.50 15.44 -0.37
CA LYS A 210 -2.73 14.21 -0.64
C LYS A 210 -1.28 14.46 -1.03
N LEU A 211 -0.99 15.52 -1.77
CA LEU A 211 0.37 15.93 -2.10
C LEU A 211 1.15 16.34 -0.85
N VAL A 212 0.54 17.07 0.07
CA VAL A 212 1.17 17.42 1.36
C VAL A 212 1.44 16.16 2.18
N GLU A 213 0.48 15.22 2.28
CA GLU A 213 0.69 13.92 2.93
C GLU A 213 1.87 13.15 2.29
N PHE A 214 1.95 13.15 0.96
CA PHE A 214 3.06 12.54 0.22
C PHE A 214 4.40 13.21 0.54
N LEU A 215 4.47 14.53 0.58
CA LEU A 215 5.70 15.27 0.91
C LEU A 215 6.18 14.97 2.33
N TYR A 216 5.25 14.90 3.30
CA TYR A 216 5.58 14.46 4.65
C TYR A 216 6.12 13.04 4.68
N PHE A 217 5.46 12.10 3.98
CA PHE A 217 5.94 10.73 3.82
C PHE A 217 7.36 10.69 3.21
N TYR A 218 7.60 11.43 2.13
CA TYR A 218 8.89 11.47 1.44
C TYR A 218 10.02 11.94 2.37
N LEU A 219 9.76 12.93 3.23
CA LEU A 219 10.74 13.47 4.17
C LEU A 219 10.97 12.59 5.41
N MET A 220 10.11 11.60 5.69
CA MET A 220 10.32 10.67 6.80
C MET A 220 11.61 9.87 6.64
N PRO A 221 12.37 9.58 7.71
CA PRO A 221 13.54 8.72 7.63
C PRO A 221 13.24 7.37 6.96
N GLU A 222 14.13 6.92 6.07
CA GLU A 222 13.98 5.61 5.37
C GLU A 222 14.43 4.42 6.23
N ILE A 223 15.14 4.68 7.33
CA ILE A 223 15.62 3.68 8.28
C ILE A 223 15.03 4.02 9.66
N PRO A 224 14.56 3.02 10.42
CA PRO A 224 14.19 3.22 11.81
C PRO A 224 15.42 3.72 12.57
N SER A 225 15.34 4.95 13.08
CA SER A 225 16.29 5.44 14.05
C SER A 225 16.04 4.69 15.37
N ILE A 226 16.62 3.50 15.51
CA ILE A 226 16.70 2.83 16.80
C ILE A 226 17.50 3.77 17.69
N PRO A 227 16.91 4.37 18.74
CA PRO A 227 17.70 5.12 19.71
C PRO A 227 18.69 4.10 20.28
N ARG A 228 20.00 4.32 20.06
CA ARG A 228 21.00 3.59 20.82
C ARG A 228 20.66 3.83 22.28
N ALA A 229 20.24 2.77 22.96
CA ALA A 229 20.05 2.80 24.39
C ALA A 229 21.44 2.92 25.04
N ASP A 230 22.00 4.12 25.03
CA ASP A 230 23.00 4.46 26.03
C ASP A 230 22.29 4.37 27.37
N GLN A 231 22.74 3.41 28.18
CA GLN A 231 22.39 3.12 29.55
C GLN A 231 21.61 4.24 30.24
N ARG A 232 20.30 4.03 30.37
CA ARG A 232 19.57 4.56 31.53
C ARG A 232 18.91 3.40 32.22
N ASP A 233 19.55 2.97 33.30
CA ASP A 233 18.93 2.16 34.33
C ASP A 233 17.62 2.84 34.77
N SER A 234 16.61 2.00 35.07
CA SER A 234 15.33 2.30 35.69
C SER A 234 14.18 2.85 34.82
N VAL A 235 13.49 1.95 34.09
CA VAL A 235 12.02 2.00 33.93
C VAL A 235 11.42 0.59 33.78
N PRO A 236 10.28 0.26 34.42
CA PRO A 236 9.74 -1.10 34.45
C PRO A 236 9.21 -1.57 33.09
N ALA A 237 9.36 -2.88 32.83
CA ALA A 237 9.13 -3.59 31.57
C ALA A 237 7.67 -3.67 31.06
N MET A 238 6.79 -2.71 31.37
CA MET A 238 5.36 -2.79 31.02
C MET A 238 4.94 -1.92 29.83
N PHE A 239 5.81 -1.03 29.33
CA PHE A 239 5.49 -0.13 28.20
C PHE A 239 6.24 -0.42 26.89
N GLN A 240 7.00 -1.52 26.80
CA GLN A 240 7.56 -1.98 25.52
C GLN A 240 6.53 -2.81 24.73
N ARG A 241 5.49 -2.16 24.21
CA ARG A 241 4.67 -2.72 23.13
C ARG A 241 4.91 -1.92 21.86
N SER A 242 6.13 -2.05 21.32
CA SER A 242 6.46 -1.54 19.99
C SER A 242 5.92 -2.49 18.90
N PRO A 243 5.46 -1.97 17.74
CA PRO A 243 4.98 -2.75 16.60
C PRO A 243 6.11 -3.49 15.83
N SER A 244 7.33 -3.47 16.35
CA SER A 244 8.56 -4.01 15.76
C SER A 244 8.64 -5.54 15.62
N LYS A 245 7.56 -6.27 15.89
CA LYS A 245 7.50 -7.73 15.66
C LYS A 245 6.99 -8.11 14.26
N LEU A 246 6.53 -7.15 13.46
CA LEU A 246 5.99 -7.41 12.12
C LEU A 246 7.07 -7.57 11.04
N ALA A 247 8.11 -6.72 11.03
CA ALA A 247 9.20 -6.86 10.06
C ALA A 247 10.13 -8.05 10.34
N GLY A 248 10.22 -8.49 11.60
CA GLY A 248 11.09 -9.60 12.00
C GLY A 248 10.61 -10.98 11.54
N ALA A 249 9.30 -11.17 11.33
CA ALA A 249 8.75 -12.48 10.97
C ALA A 249 8.94 -12.84 9.48
N PHE A 250 9.10 -11.85 8.61
CA PHE A 250 9.32 -12.05 7.18
C PHE A 250 10.79 -11.83 6.75
N ASN A 251 11.58 -11.04 7.49
CA ASN A 251 12.99 -10.77 7.18
C ASN A 251 14.02 -11.67 7.93
N ALA A 252 13.56 -12.62 8.76
CA ALA A 252 14.46 -13.47 9.56
C ALA A 252 15.38 -14.35 8.69
N ASP A 253 14.92 -14.80 7.51
CA ASP A 253 15.74 -15.59 6.60
C ASP A 253 16.71 -14.75 5.77
N SER A 254 16.35 -13.50 5.44
CA SER A 254 17.22 -12.60 4.66
C SER A 254 18.43 -12.08 5.46
N ARG A 255 18.32 -11.97 6.80
CA ARG A 255 19.38 -11.41 7.64
C ARG A 255 20.56 -12.34 7.91
N ARG A 256 20.44 -13.65 7.69
CA ARG A 256 21.53 -14.62 7.96
C ARG A 256 22.64 -14.61 6.91
N LYS A 257 22.52 -13.83 5.84
CA LYS A 257 23.50 -13.77 4.74
C LYS A 257 24.23 -12.43 4.59
N ARG A 258 24.20 -11.56 5.61
CA ARG A 258 24.96 -10.29 5.63
C ARG A 258 26.43 -10.52 6.01
N SER A 259 27.19 -11.05 5.05
CA SER A 259 28.65 -10.96 5.01
C SER A 259 29.06 -10.93 3.54
N GLY A 260 29.14 -9.71 3.00
CA GLY A 260 29.45 -9.43 1.61
C GLY A 260 28.91 -8.05 1.26
N SER A 261 29.73 -7.21 0.62
CA SER A 261 29.42 -5.85 0.15
C SER A 261 28.03 -5.74 -0.49
N ASP A 262 27.05 -5.19 0.24
CA ASP A 262 25.67 -5.00 -0.24
C ASP A 262 25.59 -3.68 -1.04
N PRO A 263 25.25 -3.72 -2.36
CA PRO A 263 24.94 -2.52 -3.14
C PRO A 263 23.64 -1.82 -2.70
N GLU A 264 22.91 -2.39 -1.73
CA GLU A 264 21.67 -1.84 -1.18
C GLU A 264 21.92 -0.73 -0.14
N GLY A 265 23.17 -0.58 0.35
CA GLY A 265 23.55 0.52 1.24
C GLY A 265 23.52 1.89 0.55
N ASP A 266 23.76 1.93 -0.76
CA ASP A 266 23.80 3.16 -1.56
C ASP A 266 22.41 3.71 -1.88
N ALA A 267 21.33 2.95 -1.63
CA ALA A 267 19.97 3.37 -1.95
C ALA A 267 19.30 4.20 -0.84
N TYR A 268 19.81 4.15 0.40
CA TYR A 268 19.20 4.83 1.54
C TYR A 268 19.67 6.28 1.62
N LEU A 269 18.74 7.22 1.66
CA LEU A 269 19.04 8.62 1.95
C LEU A 269 18.55 9.05 3.32
N THR A 270 19.34 9.92 3.93
CA THR A 270 18.96 10.66 5.13
C THR A 270 17.84 11.66 4.85
N THR A 271 17.15 12.10 5.90
CA THR A 271 16.15 13.17 5.77
C THR A 271 16.77 14.46 5.24
N ASP A 272 18.02 14.77 5.60
CA ASP A 272 18.68 16.00 5.16
C ASP A 272 19.03 15.96 3.66
N GLU A 273 19.49 14.82 3.14
CA GLU A 273 19.72 14.64 1.69
C GLU A 273 18.41 14.72 0.89
N LYS A 274 17.32 14.12 1.40
CA LYS A 274 16.00 14.23 0.77
C LYS A 274 15.44 15.66 0.83
N GLN A 275 15.70 16.38 1.93
CA GLN A 275 15.38 17.81 2.02
C GLN A 275 16.11 18.60 0.93
N GLU A 276 17.41 18.33 0.70
CA GLU A 276 18.19 18.98 -0.34
C GLU A 276 17.59 18.72 -1.73
N LEU A 277 17.27 17.46 -2.06
CA LEU A 277 16.61 17.11 -3.33
C LEU A 277 15.27 17.84 -3.50
N LEU A 278 14.42 17.84 -2.48
CA LEU A 278 13.12 18.52 -2.55
C LEU A 278 13.26 20.05 -2.66
N SER A 279 14.29 20.63 -2.03
CA SER A 279 14.55 22.09 -2.05
C SER A 279 14.85 22.64 -3.45
N GLN A 280 15.32 21.78 -4.36
CA GLN A 280 15.52 22.14 -5.78
C GLN A 280 14.20 22.48 -6.49
N HIS A 281 13.08 21.98 -5.99
CA HIS A 281 11.77 22.12 -6.63
C HIS A 281 10.74 22.93 -5.81
N LEU A 282 10.96 23.08 -4.51
CA LEU A 282 10.08 23.78 -3.57
C LEU A 282 10.91 24.66 -2.62
N SER A 283 10.55 25.93 -2.47
CA SER A 283 11.32 26.90 -1.67
C SER A 283 10.93 26.94 -0.18
N SER A 284 9.89 26.22 0.23
CA SER A 284 9.33 26.23 1.60
C SER A 284 9.54 24.89 2.31
N VAL A 285 10.62 24.17 1.99
CA VAL A 285 10.85 22.81 2.52
C VAL A 285 11.24 22.86 3.99
N GLU A 286 11.94 23.92 4.42
CA GLU A 286 12.34 24.14 5.80
C GLU A 286 11.14 24.20 6.74
N GLU A 287 10.04 24.82 6.31
CA GLU A 287 8.78 24.88 7.07
C GLU A 287 8.15 23.49 7.20
N LEU A 288 8.09 22.72 6.10
CA LEU A 288 7.60 21.33 6.14
C LEU A 288 8.43 20.45 7.09
N VAL A 289 9.76 20.55 7.04
CA VAL A 289 10.65 19.76 7.91
C VAL A 289 10.50 20.18 9.36
N LYS A 290 10.37 21.48 9.63
CA LYS A 290 10.09 21.99 10.98
C LYS A 290 8.77 21.47 11.51
N ASP A 291 7.71 21.51 10.71
CA ASP A 291 6.38 21.02 11.06
C ASP A 291 6.38 19.50 11.29
N LEU A 292 7.13 18.73 10.50
CA LEU A 292 7.28 17.28 10.70
C LEU A 292 7.95 16.97 12.05
N ARG A 293 9.00 17.72 12.40
CA ARG A 293 9.74 17.57 13.67
C ARG A 293 8.91 17.98 14.89
N THR A 294 8.06 19.00 14.78
CA THR A 294 7.23 19.49 15.89
C THR A 294 5.95 18.68 16.08
N CYS A 295 5.28 18.30 15.00
CA CYS A 295 3.99 17.61 15.06
C CYS A 295 4.12 16.12 15.34
N ALA A 296 5.29 15.50 15.07
CA ALA A 296 5.51 14.06 15.18
C ALA A 296 4.29 13.24 14.69
N PRO A 297 3.84 13.43 13.44
CA PRO A 297 2.50 13.04 12.97
C PRO A 297 2.17 11.54 13.10
N PHE A 298 3.18 10.69 13.32
CA PHE A 298 3.06 9.24 13.51
C PHE A 298 3.57 8.75 14.88
N GLY A 299 3.67 9.62 15.89
CA GLY A 299 3.87 9.22 17.29
C GLY A 299 5.30 8.83 17.69
N GLY A 300 6.32 9.31 16.97
CA GLY A 300 7.73 9.16 17.37
C GLY A 300 8.31 7.74 17.23
N VAL A 301 7.52 6.76 16.75
CA VAL A 301 7.99 5.44 16.35
C VAL A 301 8.02 5.41 14.83
N VAL A 302 9.16 5.77 14.26
CA VAL A 302 9.38 5.70 12.81
C VAL A 302 9.82 4.27 12.47
N CYS A 303 9.17 3.67 11.47
CA CYS A 303 9.25 2.27 11.03
C CYS A 303 10.66 1.72 10.96
#